data_AF-A0A7K3ZRG4-F1
#
_entry.id   AF-A0A7K3ZRG4-F1
#
_cell.length_a   1.000
_cell.length_b   1.000
_cell.length_c   1.000
_cell.angle_alpha   90.00
_cell.angle_beta   90.00
_cell.angle_gamma   90.00
#
_symmetry.space_group_name_H-M   'P 1'
#
loop_
_entity.id
_entity.type
_entity.pdbx_description
1 polymer ?
#
loop_
_entity_poly.entity_id
_entity_poly.type
_entity_poly.pdbx_seq_one_letter_code
_entity_poly.pdbx_strand_id
1 'polypeptide(L)'
;MISLADNSRKDGVMEQIMKIKNVIGVSEVAGPCDLVAIAFINDMNSIQTLIEQAKKPSDVQKVDVYFIDDTYFPITPNFNTLLNQRCQNIAETL
;
A
#
# COMPACT_ATOMS: atom_id res chain seq x y z
N MET A 1 -1.14 0.63 2.23
CA MET A 1 -1.80 1.64 1.37
C MET A 1 -1.01 2.92 1.49
N ILE A 2 -0.87 3.66 0.39
CA ILE A 2 0.04 4.81 0.29
C ILE A 2 -0.72 5.96 -0.38
N SER A 3 -0.71 7.13 0.24
CA SER A 3 -1.22 8.38 -0.33
C SER A 3 -0.05 9.29 -0.69
N LEU A 4 -0.13 9.90 -1.87
CA LEU A 4 0.88 10.76 -2.44
C LEU A 4 0.43 12.22 -2.39
N ALA A 5 1.37 13.12 -2.61
CA ALA A 5 1.06 14.52 -2.81
C ALA A 5 0.36 14.76 -4.16
N ASP A 6 -0.39 15.87 -4.23
CA ASP A 6 -1.02 16.29 -5.47
C ASP A 6 0.03 16.45 -6.59
N ASN A 7 -0.29 15.93 -7.77
CA ASN A 7 0.59 15.91 -8.96
C ASN A 7 1.87 15.05 -8.84
N SER A 8 1.99 14.19 -7.83
CA SER A 8 3.12 13.26 -7.73
C SER A 8 3.20 12.29 -8.90
N ARG A 9 4.43 11.96 -9.30
CA ARG A 9 4.68 10.96 -10.36
C ARG A 9 4.58 9.54 -9.79
N LYS A 10 3.38 8.96 -9.88
CA LYS A 10 3.05 7.62 -9.36
C LYS A 10 4.07 6.56 -9.77
N ASP A 11 4.44 6.50 -11.04
CA ASP A 11 5.40 5.51 -11.58
C ASP A 11 6.74 5.50 -10.81
N GLY A 12 7.29 6.69 -10.53
CA GLY A 12 8.57 6.83 -9.85
C GLY A 12 8.51 6.40 -8.39
N VAL A 13 7.36 6.60 -7.73
CA VAL A 13 7.13 6.11 -6.37
C VAL A 13 6.92 4.60 -6.40
N MET A 14 6.12 4.07 -7.33
CA MET A 14 5.88 2.64 -7.48
C MET A 14 7.18 1.85 -7.68
N GLU A 15 8.08 2.32 -8.54
CA GLU A 15 9.40 1.70 -8.75
C GLU A 15 10.26 1.68 -7.48
N GLN A 16 10.17 2.72 -6.65
CA GLN A 16 10.90 2.78 -5.38
C GLN A 16 10.31 1.82 -4.35
N ILE A 17 8.98 1.79 -4.23
CA ILE A 17 8.27 0.90 -3.30
C ILE A 17 8.49 -0.57 -3.68
N MET A 18 8.51 -0.89 -4.98
CA MET A 18 8.75 -2.26 -5.47
C MET A 18 10.14 -2.80 -5.09
N LYS A 19 11.13 -1.91 -4.87
CA LYS A 19 12.49 -2.30 -4.45
C LYS A 19 12.59 -2.59 -2.95
N ILE A 20 11.55 -2.30 -2.18
CA ILE A 20 11.55 -2.58 -0.74
C ILE A 20 11.49 -4.09 -0.53
N LYS A 21 12.39 -4.60 0.31
CA LYS A 21 12.44 -6.01 0.66
C LYS A 21 11.07 -6.49 1.19
N ASN A 22 10.63 -7.66 0.71
CA ASN A 22 9.36 -8.31 1.01
C ASN A 22 8.12 -7.72 0.31
N VAL A 23 8.23 -6.59 -0.40
CA VAL A 23 7.14 -6.14 -1.29
C VAL A 23 7.10 -7.06 -2.51
N ILE A 24 5.91 -7.58 -2.83
CA ILE A 24 5.69 -8.51 -3.94
C ILE A 24 4.89 -7.91 -5.09
N GLY A 25 4.27 -6.76 -4.85
CA GLY A 25 3.48 -6.06 -5.85
C GLY A 25 3.06 -4.69 -5.36
N VAL A 26 2.95 -3.77 -6.31
CA VAL A 26 2.44 -2.42 -6.13
C VAL A 26 1.50 -2.15 -7.28
N SER A 27 0.30 -1.68 -6.96
CA SER A 27 -0.71 -1.30 -7.95
C SER A 27 -1.19 0.11 -7.65
N GLU A 28 -1.49 0.84 -8.71
CA GLU A 28 -2.33 2.03 -8.59
C GLU A 28 -3.76 1.61 -8.27
N VAL A 29 -4.45 2.42 -7.47
CA VAL A 29 -5.85 2.20 -7.11
C VAL A 29 -6.64 3.48 -7.35
N ALA A 30 -7.82 3.35 -7.94
CA ALA A 30 -8.78 4.44 -8.06
C ALA A 30 -9.61 4.52 -6.77
N GLY A 31 -9.17 5.36 -5.81
CA GLY A 31 -9.80 5.48 -4.50
C GLY A 31 -9.13 6.57 -3.64
N PRO A 32 -9.42 6.63 -2.33
CA PRO A 32 -8.84 7.64 -1.42
C PRO A 32 -7.36 7.39 -1.08
N CYS A 33 -6.78 6.34 -1.67
CA CYS A 33 -5.39 5.94 -1.58
C CYS A 33 -4.85 5.86 -3.02
N ASP A 34 -3.63 6.32 -3.27
CA ASP A 34 -3.07 6.33 -4.63
C ASP A 34 -2.50 4.97 -5.02
N LEU A 35 -1.78 4.33 -4.08
CA LEU A 35 -1.11 3.06 -4.32
C LEU A 35 -1.45 2.04 -3.22
N VAL A 36 -1.52 0.78 -3.63
CA VAL A 36 -1.52 -0.37 -2.73
C VAL A 36 -0.26 -1.19 -2.99
N ALA A 37 0.51 -1.40 -1.93
CA ALA A 37 1.65 -2.31 -1.91
C ALA A 37 1.31 -3.53 -1.05
N ILE A 38 1.64 -4.71 -1.56
CA ILE A 38 1.49 -5.98 -0.84
C ILE A 38 2.88 -6.42 -0.41
N ALA A 39 3.04 -6.79 0.87
CA ALA A 39 4.30 -7.27 1.40
C ALA A 39 4.09 -8.46 2.34
N PHE A 40 5.05 -9.38 2.34
CA PHE A 40 5.12 -10.45 3.33
C PHE A 40 5.71 -9.93 4.64
N ILE A 41 5.07 -10.31 5.75
CA ILE A 41 5.48 -9.93 7.10
C ILE A 41 5.92 -11.19 7.83
N ASN A 42 7.19 -11.24 8.23
CA ASN A 42 7.74 -12.36 8.99
C ASN A 42 7.70 -12.10 10.49
N ASP A 43 7.82 -10.83 10.89
CA ASP A 43 7.86 -10.39 12.28
C ASP A 43 7.40 -8.93 12.41
N MET A 44 7.18 -8.48 13.64
CA MET A 44 6.71 -7.12 13.91
C MET A 44 7.72 -6.04 13.52
N ASN A 45 9.03 -6.32 13.58
CA ASN A 45 10.08 -5.37 13.20
C ASN A 45 10.08 -5.09 11.68
N SER A 46 9.67 -6.09 10.90
CA SER A 46 9.52 -6.00 9.45
C SER A 46 8.44 -4.98 9.07
N ILE A 47 7.38 -4.83 9.87
CA ILE A 47 6.33 -3.84 9.64
C ILE A 47 6.92 -2.43 9.73
N GLN A 48 7.65 -2.14 10.81
CA GLN A 48 8.21 -0.82 11.03
C GLN A 48 9.22 -0.47 9.92
N THR A 49 10.08 -1.43 9.56
CA THR A 49 11.03 -1.29 8.45
C THR A 49 10.30 -0.99 7.13
N LEU A 50 9.20 -1.70 6.84
CA LEU A 50 8.42 -1.46 5.62
C LEU A 50 7.81 -0.05 5.60
N ILE A 51 7.23 0.40 6.71
CA ILE A 51 6.65 1.76 6.82
C ILE A 51 7.74 2.82 6.61
N GLU A 52 8.89 2.68 7.28
CA GLU A 52 10.00 3.63 7.18
C GLU A 52 10.53 3.71 5.75
N GLN A 53 10.72 2.58 5.08
CA GLN A 53 11.18 2.54 3.69
C GLN A 53 10.12 3.10 2.74
N ALA A 54 8.84 2.81 2.98
CA ALA A 54 7.75 3.30 2.15
C ALA A 54 7.54 4.83 2.26
N LYS A 55 7.97 5.45 3.37
CA LYS A 55 7.93 6.91 3.57
C LYS A 55 9.15 7.66 3.03
N LYS A 56 10.19 6.96 2.55
CA LYS A 56 11.40 7.60 2.01
C LYS A 56 11.16 8.44 0.75
N PRO A 57 10.30 8.03 -0.21
CA PRO A 57 10.01 8.88 -1.36
C PRO A 57 9.37 10.18 -0.88
N SER A 58 9.90 11.33 -1.33
CA SER A 58 9.46 12.67 -0.92
C SER A 58 7.97 12.94 -1.14
N ASP A 59 7.41 12.22 -2.10
CA ASP A 59 6.05 12.38 -2.59
C ASP A 59 5.04 11.61 -1.73
N VAL A 60 5.49 10.75 -0.81
CA VAL A 60 4.61 9.97 0.07
C VAL A 60 4.19 10.82 1.27
N GLN A 61 2.90 11.10 1.36
CA GLN A 61 2.32 11.85 2.49
C GLN A 61 1.91 10.92 3.64
N LYS A 62 1.33 9.77 3.29
CA LYS A 62 0.77 8.84 4.27
C LYS A 62 1.00 7.40 3.86
N VAL A 63 1.26 6.57 4.87
CA VAL A 63 1.31 5.11 4.75
C VAL A 63 0.41 4.52 5.83
N ASP A 64 -0.62 3.81 5.40
CA ASP A 64 -1.52 3.05 6.26
C ASP A 64 -1.25 1.55 6.07
N VAL A 65 -1.12 0.82 7.18
CA VAL A 65 -0.88 -0.63 7.16
C VAL A 65 -2.15 -1.37 7.53
N TYR A 66 -2.43 -2.44 6.80
CA TYR A 66 -3.55 -3.32 7.06
C TYR A 66 -3.07 -4.76 6.95
N PHE A 67 -3.43 -5.59 7.92
CA PHE A 67 -3.11 -7.02 7.94
C PHE A 67 -4.32 -7.80 7.45
N ILE A 68 -4.06 -8.76 6.57
CA ILE A 68 -5.06 -9.66 6.03
C ILE A 68 -4.71 -11.05 6.54
N ASP A 69 -5.68 -11.69 7.20
CA ASP A 69 -5.62 -13.09 7.64
C ASP A 69 -6.16 -14.06 6.59
N ASP A 70 -6.75 -13.55 5.51
CA ASP A 70 -7.22 -14.32 4.36
C ASP A 70 -6.04 -14.86 3.53
N THR A 71 -5.81 -16.17 3.63
CA THR A 71 -4.77 -16.91 2.90
C THR A 71 -5.04 -17.05 1.39
N TYR A 72 -6.24 -16.71 0.92
CA TYR A 72 -6.58 -16.69 -0.51
C TYR A 72 -6.26 -15.34 -1.18
N PHE A 73 -5.85 -14.35 -0.40
CA PHE A 73 -5.35 -13.07 -0.91
C PHE A 73 -3.94 -13.21 -1.52
N PRO A 74 -3.59 -12.53 -2.63
CA PRO A 74 -4.41 -11.64 -3.47
C PRO A 74 -5.11 -12.34 -4.65
N ILE A 75 -5.26 -13.67 -4.61
CA ILE A 75 -5.68 -14.50 -5.76
C ILE A 75 -7.21 -14.61 -5.84
N THR A 76 -7.93 -13.48 -5.76
CA THR A 76 -9.38 -13.47 -6.02
C THR A 76 -9.73 -12.45 -7.11
N PRO A 77 -10.68 -12.77 -8.02
CA PRO A 77 -11.09 -11.86 -9.09
C PRO A 77 -11.60 -10.48 -8.60
N ASN A 78 -12.03 -10.40 -7.33
CA ASN A 78 -12.63 -9.21 -6.73
C ASN A 78 -11.62 -8.34 -5.96
N PHE A 79 -10.32 -8.53 -6.19
CA PHE A 79 -9.24 -7.85 -5.51
C PHE A 79 -9.38 -6.32 -5.46
N ASN A 80 -9.66 -5.68 -6.60
CA ASN A 80 -9.84 -4.23 -6.68
C ASN A 80 -11.05 -3.73 -5.87
N THR A 81 -12.17 -4.46 -5.90
CA THR A 81 -13.38 -4.07 -5.18
C THR A 81 -13.18 -4.13 -3.67
N LEU A 82 -12.51 -5.19 -3.18
CA LEU A 82 -12.17 -5.34 -1.77
C LEU A 82 -11.24 -4.22 -1.29
N LEU A 83 -10.19 -3.90 -2.06
CA LEU A 83 -9.28 -2.80 -1.72
C LEU A 83 -9.98 -1.45 -1.70
N ASN A 84 -10.84 -1.18 -2.69
CA ASN A 84 -11.59 0.07 -2.76
C ASN A 84 -12.54 0.26 -1.58
N GLN A 85 -13.33 -0.76 -1.24
CA GLN A 85 -14.21 -0.72 -0.06
C GLN A 85 -13.42 -0.48 1.22
N ARG A 86 -12.23 -1.08 1.33
CA ARG A 86 -11.38 -0.91 2.52
C ARG A 86 -10.74 0.47 2.58
N CYS A 87 -10.21 0.99 1.45
CA CYS A 87 -9.69 2.36 1.39
C CYS A 87 -10.80 3.38 1.75
N GLN A 88 -12.05 3.16 1.32
CA GLN A 88 -13.20 4.00 1.69
C GLN A 88 -13.48 3.98 3.20
N ASN A 89 -13.56 2.81 3.83
CA ASN A 89 -13.82 2.71 5.27
C ASN A 89 -12.77 3.43 6.13
N ILE A 90 -11.52 3.46 5.68
CA ILE A 90 -10.42 4.16 6.37
C ILE A 90 -10.52 5.67 6.19
N ALA A 91 -10.97 6.13 5.02
CA ALA A 91 -11.21 7.55 4.79
C ALA A 91 -12.38 8.10 5.64
N GLU A 92 -13.39 7.27 5.93
CA GLU A 92 -14.56 7.64 6.75
C GLU A 92 -14.28 7.66 8.26
N THR A 93 -13.15 7.11 8.71
CA THR A 93 -12.74 7.11 10.13
C THR A 93 -11.76 8.24 10.50
N LEU A 94 -11.46 9.12 9.55
CA LEU A 94 -10.67 10.36 9.73
C LEU A 94 -11.59 11.58 9.89
#